data_AF-A0A424HJ93-F1
#
_entry.id   AF-A0A424HJ93-F1
#
_cell.length_a   1.000
_cell.length_b   1.000
_cell.length_c   1.000
_cell.angle_alpha   90.00
_cell.angle_beta   90.00
_cell.angle_gamma   90.00
#
_symmetry.space_group_name_H-M   'P 1'
#
loop_
_entity.id
_entity.type
_entity.pdbx_description
1 polymer ?
#
loop_
_entity_poly.entity_id
_entity_poly.type
_entity_poly.pdbx_seq_one_letter_code
_entity_poly.pdbx_strand_id
1 'polypeptide(L)' 'RLDMDWRFWRKAAEKGLLTSINPDAHSTDHFAFVESGVNVARKGWLTEDNVINTKPLTEVVKILAGKRLHLTC' A
#
# COMPACT_ATOMS: atom_id res chain seq x y z
N ARG A 1 8.12 -8.09 8.28
CA ARG A 1 8.66 -7.48 7.03
C ARG A 1 7.83 -6.22 6.80
N LEU A 2 8.49 -5.10 6.47
CA LEU A 2 8.19 -3.69 6.84
C LEU A 2 6.76 -3.13 6.69
N ASP A 3 5.81 -3.87 6.11
CA ASP A 3 4.41 -3.48 6.09
C ASP A 3 3.79 -3.50 7.51
N MET A 4 2.75 -2.69 7.68
CA MET A 4 2.00 -2.62 8.93
C MET A 4 1.38 -3.98 9.29
N ASP A 5 1.35 -4.31 10.59
CA ASP A 5 0.73 -5.54 11.09
C ASP A 5 -0.76 -5.60 10.67
N TRP A 6 -1.18 -6.77 10.19
CA TRP A 6 -2.54 -7.05 9.72
C TRP A 6 -3.64 -6.66 10.70
N ARG A 7 -3.35 -6.69 12.02
CA ARG A 7 -4.29 -6.29 13.08
C ARG A 7 -4.73 -4.83 12.97
N PHE A 8 -3.90 -3.97 12.38
CA PHE A 8 -4.19 -2.54 12.26
C PHE A 8 -4.80 -2.15 10.91
N TRP A 9 -4.68 -2.99 9.89
CA TRP A 9 -5.12 -2.66 8.53
C TRP A 9 -6.62 -2.34 8.44
N ARG A 10 -7.47 -3.12 9.12
CA ARG A 10 -8.91 -2.86 9.15
C ARG A 10 -9.23 -1.46 9.69
N LYS A 11 -8.62 -1.07 10.82
CA LYS A 11 -8.81 0.26 11.42
C LYS A 11 -8.24 1.38 10.55
N ALA A 12 -7.14 1.13 9.84
CA ALA A 12 -6.57 2.09 8.89
C ALA A 12 -7.50 2.29 7.68
N ALA A 13 -8.05 1.21 7.13
CA ALA A 13 -9.02 1.25 6.04
C ALA A 13 -10.32 1.96 6.44
N GLU A 14 -10.85 1.71 7.65
CA GLU A 14 -12.01 2.41 8.21
C GLU A 14 -11.77 3.94 8.34
N LYS A 15 -10.51 4.36 8.45
CA LYS A 15 -10.11 5.78 8.46
C LYS A 15 -9.81 6.35 7.07
N GLY A 16 -9.99 5.57 6.01
CA GLY A 16 -9.71 5.99 4.63
C GLY A 16 -8.23 6.03 4.27
N LEU A 17 -7.34 5.36 5.03
CA LEU A 17 -5.93 5.25 4.64
C LEU A 17 -5.77 4.28 3.48
N LEU A 18 -4.89 4.64 2.55
CA LEU A 18 -4.43 3.77 1.47
C LEU A 18 -3.21 2.96 1.91
N THR A 19 -3.21 1.69 1.55
CA THR A 19 -2.13 0.72 1.77
C THR A 19 -1.19 0.72 0.58
N SER A 20 0.12 0.72 0.83
CA SER A 20 1.14 0.43 -0.17
C SER A 20 1.83 -0.86 0.20
N ILE A 21 1.75 -1.87 -0.67
CA ILE A 21 2.48 -3.12 -0.51
C ILE A 21 3.88 -2.89 -1.09
N ASN A 22 4.91 -2.97 -0.24
CA ASN A 22 6.29 -2.77 -0.65
C ASN A 22 7.21 -3.83 -0.01
N PRO A 23 7.87 -4.69 -0.80
CA PRO A 23 8.77 -5.69 -0.27
C PRO A 23 10.08 -5.11 0.29
N ASP A 24 10.39 -3.83 0.02
CA ASP A 24 11.67 -3.19 0.33
C ASP A 24 12.87 -3.98 -0.25
N ALA A 25 12.80 -4.20 -1.56
CA ALA A 25 13.75 -5.03 -2.27
C ALA A 25 15.12 -4.35 -2.42
N HIS A 26 16.14 -4.99 -1.86
CA HIS A 26 17.57 -4.64 -2.00
C HIS A 26 18.33 -5.64 -2.89
N SER A 27 17.62 -6.65 -3.39
CA SER A 27 18.05 -7.65 -4.38
C SER A 27 16.82 -8.08 -5.20
N THR A 28 17.02 -8.61 -6.40
CA THR A 28 15.94 -9.04 -7.29
C THR A 28 15.07 -10.11 -6.66
N ASP A 29 15.66 -11.03 -5.91
CA ASP A 29 14.93 -12.14 -5.28
C ASP A 29 13.94 -11.64 -4.22
N HIS A 30 14.15 -10.43 -3.70
CA HIS A 30 13.25 -9.84 -2.71
C HIS A 30 11.90 -9.41 -3.30
N PHE A 31 11.76 -9.30 -4.62
CA PHE A 31 10.45 -9.03 -5.23
C PHE A 31 9.43 -10.15 -4.96
N ALA A 32 9.88 -11.38 -4.69
CA ALA A 32 9.01 -12.48 -4.29
C ALA A 32 8.22 -12.19 -3.00
N PHE A 33 8.72 -11.30 -2.12
CA PHE A 33 8.05 -10.97 -0.88
C PHE A 33 6.78 -10.13 -1.05
N VAL A 34 6.50 -9.61 -2.25
CA VAL A 34 5.21 -8.96 -2.56
C VAL A 34 4.05 -9.90 -2.25
N GLU A 35 4.20 -11.19 -2.53
CA GLU A 35 3.17 -12.20 -2.24
C GLU A 35 2.83 -12.27 -0.74
N SER A 36 3.85 -12.19 0.12
CA SER A 36 3.66 -12.11 1.57
C SER A 36 2.87 -10.86 1.97
N GLY A 37 3.17 -9.71 1.35
CA GLY A 37 2.45 -8.45 1.59
C GLY A 37 0.98 -8.52 1.16
N VAL A 38 0.69 -9.15 0.01
CA VAL A 38 -0.69 -9.41 -0.45
C VAL A 38 -1.43 -10.31 0.54
N ASN A 39 -0.79 -11.35 1.06
CA ASN A 39 -1.40 -12.25 2.05
C ASN A 39 -1.69 -11.53 3.38
N VAL A 40 -0.81 -10.62 3.82
CA VAL A 40 -1.03 -9.76 4.98
C VAL A 40 -2.20 -8.80 4.75
N ALA A 41 -2.31 -8.19 3.56
CA ALA A 41 -3.40 -7.30 3.20
C ALA A 41 -4.77 -8.03 3.22
N ARG A 42 -4.83 -9.22 2.62
CA ARG A 42 -6.03 -10.08 2.64
C ARG A 42 -6.42 -10.47 4.07
N LYS A 43 -5.44 -10.88 4.88
CA LYS A 43 -5.66 -11.19 6.30
C LYS A 43 -6.14 -9.98 7.10
N GLY A 44 -5.75 -8.78 6.71
CA GLY A 44 -6.18 -7.49 7.25
C GLY A 44 -7.54 -7.01 6.74
N TRP A 45 -8.26 -7.81 5.94
CA TRP A 45 -9.56 -7.49 5.34
C TRP A 45 -9.53 -6.29 4.38
N LEU A 46 -8.38 -6.03 3.76
CA LEU A 46 -8.26 -4.99 2.74
C LEU A 46 -8.86 -5.45 1.41
N THR A 47 -9.60 -4.56 0.77
CA THR A 47 -10.08 -4.71 -0.60
C THR A 47 -9.13 -4.04 -1.60
N GLU A 48 -9.36 -4.23 -2.89
CA GLU A 48 -8.58 -3.57 -3.94
C GLU A 48 -8.60 -2.05 -3.84
N ASP A 49 -9.73 -1.46 -3.41
CA ASP A 49 -9.88 -0.02 -3.20
C ASP A 49 -8.96 0.52 -2.10
N ASN A 50 -8.59 -0.33 -1.13
CA ASN A 50 -7.71 0.06 -0.03
C ASN A 50 -6.22 -0.02 -0.38
N VAL A 51 -5.85 -0.54 -1.55
CA VAL A 51 -4.45 -0.81 -1.92
C VAL A 51 -4.07 0.04 -3.12
N ILE A 52 -3.04 0.88 -2.99
CA ILE A 52 -2.62 1.78 -4.10
C ILE A 52 -2.05 1.01 -5.29
N ASN A 53 -1.45 -0.17 -5.06
CA ASN A 53 -0.81 -0.99 -6.08
C ASN A 53 -1.80 -1.58 -7.10
N THR A 54 -3.10 -1.63 -6.81
CA THR A 54 -4.14 -2.14 -7.72
C THR A 54 -4.64 -1.08 -8.70
N LYS A 55 -4.35 0.20 -8.43
CA LYS A 55 -4.82 1.34 -9.22
C LYS A 55 -4.01 1.49 -10.51
N PRO A 56 -4.62 1.98 -11.60
CA PRO A 56 -3.90 2.27 -12.82
C PRO A 56 -2.86 3.38 -12.60
N LEU A 57 -1.79 3.35 -13.39
CA LEU A 57 -0.67 4.28 -13.28
C LEU A 57 -1.11 5.76 -13.26
N THR A 58 -2.09 6.13 -14.11
CA THR A 58 -2.63 7.48 -14.20
C THR A 58 -3.26 7.96 -12.88
N GLU A 59 -3.96 7.06 -12.18
CA GLU A 59 -4.58 7.36 -10.89
C GLU A 59 -3.53 7.47 -9.78
N VAL A 60 -2.53 6.57 -9.76
CA VAL A 60 -1.42 6.64 -8.80
C VAL A 60 -0.66 7.97 -8.92
N VAL A 61 -0.35 8.40 -10.14
CA VAL A 61 0.31 9.69 -10.40
C VAL A 61 -0.52 10.85 -9.86
N LYS A 62 -1.83 10.83 -10.09
CA LYS A 62 -2.76 11.86 -9.59
C LYS A 62 -2.78 11.91 -8.06
N ILE A 63 -2.88 10.75 -7.40
CA ILE A 63 -2.87 10.64 -5.93
C ILE A 63 -1.57 11.21 -5.34
N LEU A 64 -0.42 10.85 -5.91
CA LEU A 64 0.89 11.31 -5.43
C LEU A 64 1.11 12.81 -5.69
N ALA A 65 0.66 13.33 -6.84
CA ALA A 65 0.74 14.76 -7.15
C ALA A 65 -0.08 15.61 -6.18
N GLY A 66 -1.30 15.17 -5.84
CA GLY A 66 -2.14 15.84 -4.85
C GLY A 66 -1.50 15.96 -3.47
N LYS A 67 -0.67 14.99 -3.06
CA LYS A 67 0.06 15.05 -1.79
C LYS A 67 1.28 15.98 -1.83
N ARG A 68 1.98 16.11 -2.97
CA ARG A 68 3.14 17.02 -3.08
C ARG A 68 2.75 18.49 -2.97
N LEU A 69 1.58 18.87 -3.47
CA LEU A 69 1.06 20.24 -3.34
C LEU A 69 0.83 20.67 -1.88
N HIS A 70 0.63 19.71 -0.98
CA HIS A 70 0.46 19.97 0.45
C HIS A 70 1.80 20.14 1.20
N LEU A 71 2.94 19.77 0.58
CA LEU A 71 4.28 19.80 1.18
C LEU A 71 5.12 21.02 0.76
N THR A 72 4.61 21.86 -0.14
CA THR A 72 5.27 23.10 -0.61
C THR A 72 4.82 24.36 0.15
N CYS A 73 4.24 24.20 1.34
CA CYS A 73 4.01 25.30 2.28
C CYS A 73 5.27 25.56 3.11
#